data_AF-A0A356CJB3-F1
#
_entry.id   AF-A0A356CJB3-F1
#
_cell.length_a   1.000
_cell.length_b   1.000
_cell.length_c   1.000
_cell.angle_alpha   90.00
_cell.angle_beta   90.00
_cell.angle_gamma   90.00
#
_symmetry.space_group_name_H-M   'P 1'
#
loop_
_entity.id
_entity.type
_entity.pdbx_description
1 polymer ?
#
loop_
_entity_poly.entity_id
_entity_poly.type
_entity_poly.pdbx_seq_one_letter_code
_entity_poly.pdbx_strand_id
1 'polypeptide(L)'
;MFSLVCGAGFALGATETPNAGSNVFTLVGSLAMKLAAPVLSIFRLPETLPAIALMIVFAGLICLGRVLYIKYRDLNMLIQMGRLFPNSEREFANRYPHFEAEMLKFPVMSRAWFEFCETLVLPDPRATNPIFKNTIRPHVFFNVDRLEIGIDAQKPLPRLFGGMGLLVTLFSLSAALVEGADVIAATGAEASSDFMHHIMGVISETLYPVVASLFIYLILTVALWQSEKTLGLRLNQLNDKIERGVHFITQEDLTQKSLILMERQLEVLLEVRAALTRES
;
A
#
# COMPACT_ATOMS: atom_id res chain seq x y z
N MET A 1 34.01 30.32 -52.62
CA MET A 1 33.86 31.77 -52.82
C MET A 1 32.96 31.98 -54.04
N PHE A 2 31.63 32.06 -53.86
CA PHE A 2 30.70 32.64 -54.82
C PHE A 2 29.42 33.09 -54.09
N SER A 3 29.15 34.38 -54.25
CA SER A 3 27.94 35.19 -54.04
C SER A 3 27.17 35.20 -52.71
N LEU A 4 27.31 36.36 -52.08
CA LEU A 4 26.45 37.04 -51.13
C LEU A 4 25.26 37.71 -51.87
N VAL A 5 24.29 38.21 -51.10
CA VAL A 5 23.24 39.22 -51.39
C VAL A 5 21.81 38.71 -51.67
N CYS A 6 20.97 38.75 -50.62
CA CYS A 6 19.71 39.50 -50.54
C CYS A 6 19.04 39.17 -49.18
N GLY A 7 18.72 40.09 -48.27
CA GLY A 7 18.85 41.54 -48.23
C GLY A 7 18.50 42.01 -46.82
N ALA A 8 19.23 43.01 -46.33
CA ALA A 8 18.85 43.77 -45.16
C ALA A 8 17.71 44.72 -45.53
N GLY A 9 16.62 44.67 -44.77
CA GLY A 9 15.49 45.60 -44.83
C GLY A 9 15.00 45.87 -43.41
N PHE A 10 15.78 46.67 -42.69
CA PHE A 10 15.47 47.15 -41.34
C PHE A 10 14.74 48.50 -41.47
N ALA A 11 13.50 48.57 -40.97
CA ALA A 11 12.82 49.72 -40.36
C ALA A 11 11.31 49.77 -40.69
N LEU A 12 10.48 49.27 -39.78
CA LEU A 12 9.24 49.93 -39.42
C LEU A 12 8.85 49.49 -38.01
N GLY A 13 8.78 50.47 -37.12
CA GLY A 13 8.52 50.26 -35.70
C GLY A 13 7.11 49.74 -35.46
N ALA A 14 7.02 48.73 -34.61
CA ALA A 14 5.90 48.54 -33.72
C ALA A 14 6.49 48.14 -32.37
N THR A 15 6.33 49.04 -31.41
CA THR A 15 6.62 48.83 -30.00
C THR A 15 5.69 47.75 -29.45
N GLU A 16 6.17 46.52 -29.28
CA GLU A 16 5.50 45.52 -28.44
C GLU A 16 6.49 44.92 -27.43
N THR A 17 6.12 45.16 -26.17
CA THR A 17 6.54 44.64 -24.86
C THR A 17 7.58 43.50 -24.75
N PRO A 18 8.43 43.52 -23.71
CA PRO A 18 9.41 42.45 -23.46
C PRO A 18 8.70 41.16 -23.02
N ASN A 19 8.84 40.11 -23.84
CA ASN A 19 8.32 38.76 -23.59
C ASN A 19 8.93 38.12 -22.33
N ALA A 20 8.27 38.25 -21.18
CA ALA A 20 8.64 37.56 -19.95
C ALA A 20 8.58 36.02 -20.05
N GLY A 21 7.83 35.48 -21.02
CA GLY A 21 7.70 34.04 -21.26
C GLY A 21 8.94 33.36 -21.86
N SER A 22 9.74 34.06 -22.68
CA SER A 22 10.95 33.47 -23.28
C SER A 22 12.06 33.23 -22.26
N ASN A 23 12.13 34.07 -21.22
CA ASN A 23 13.11 33.95 -20.14
C ASN A 23 12.82 32.74 -19.24
N VAL A 24 11.56 32.41 -18.99
CA VAL A 24 11.21 31.22 -18.19
C VAL A 24 11.53 29.93 -18.96
N PHE A 25 11.18 29.85 -20.25
CA PHE A 25 11.49 28.68 -21.06
C PHE A 25 13.00 28.46 -21.26
N THR A 26 13.77 29.53 -21.43
CA THR A 26 15.23 29.45 -21.57
C THR A 26 15.92 29.16 -20.23
N LEU A 27 15.37 29.65 -19.11
CA LEU A 27 15.88 29.35 -17.76
C LEU A 27 15.55 27.91 -17.34
N VAL A 28 14.34 27.43 -17.62
CA VAL A 28 13.95 26.01 -17.46
C VAL A 28 14.79 25.14 -18.39
N GLY A 29 15.01 25.56 -19.64
CA GLY A 29 15.86 24.85 -20.59
C GLY A 29 17.33 24.76 -20.14
N SER A 30 17.89 25.84 -19.60
CA SER A 30 19.28 25.85 -19.10
C SER A 30 19.45 25.05 -17.79
N LEU A 31 18.44 25.04 -16.92
CA LEU A 31 18.40 24.16 -15.75
C LEU A 31 18.27 22.69 -16.13
N ALA A 32 17.37 22.38 -17.09
CA ALA A 32 17.22 21.03 -17.63
C ALA A 32 18.52 20.54 -18.26
N MET A 33 19.22 21.38 -19.04
CA MET A 33 20.51 21.04 -19.62
C MET A 33 21.60 20.85 -18.56
N LYS A 34 21.63 21.65 -17.50
CA LYS A 34 22.57 21.48 -16.37
C LYS A 34 22.31 20.21 -15.55
N LEU A 35 21.06 19.77 -15.43
CA LEU A 35 20.70 18.50 -14.78
C LEU A 35 20.87 17.30 -15.71
N ALA A 36 20.58 17.46 -16.99
CA ALA A 36 20.68 16.39 -17.98
C ALA A 36 22.14 16.09 -18.37
N ALA A 37 23.01 17.09 -18.47
CA ALA A 37 24.42 16.89 -18.85
C ALA A 37 25.19 15.88 -17.96
N PRO A 38 25.15 15.95 -16.62
CA PRO A 38 25.81 14.96 -15.78
C PRO A 38 25.15 13.58 -15.88
N VAL A 39 23.82 13.53 -15.98
CA VAL A 39 23.08 12.27 -16.18
C VAL A 39 23.48 11.61 -17.51
N LEU A 40 23.49 12.37 -18.61
CA LEU A 40 23.90 11.89 -19.93
C LEU A 40 25.35 11.41 -19.94
N SER A 41 26.25 12.08 -19.19
CA SER A 41 27.66 11.67 -19.11
C SER A 41 27.85 10.29 -18.45
N ILE A 42 26.97 9.91 -17.52
CA ILE A 42 26.96 8.57 -16.89
C ILE A 42 26.49 7.50 -17.89
N PHE A 43 25.62 7.86 -18.84
CA PHE A 43 25.10 6.96 -19.87
C PHE A 43 26.04 6.76 -21.09
N ARG A 44 27.13 7.53 -21.20
CA ARG A 44 28.09 7.45 -22.34
C ARG A 44 29.10 6.30 -22.26
N LEU A 45 29.17 5.59 -21.14
CA LEU A 45 30.09 4.46 -20.99
C LEU A 45 29.32 3.15 -21.24
N PRO A 46 29.73 2.29 -22.19
CA PRO A 46 28.99 1.07 -22.57
C PRO A 46 28.78 0.09 -21.40
N GLU A 47 29.61 0.16 -20.36
CA GLU A 47 29.53 -0.68 -19.16
C GLU A 47 28.45 -0.22 -18.14
N THR A 48 27.85 0.97 -18.29
CA THR A 48 27.00 1.55 -17.22
C THR A 48 25.55 1.10 -17.26
N LEU A 49 25.02 0.76 -18.44
CA LEU A 49 23.66 0.23 -18.61
C LEU A 49 23.41 -1.09 -17.85
N PRO A 50 24.26 -2.13 -17.96
CA PRO A 50 24.09 -3.35 -17.16
C PRO A 50 24.29 -3.10 -15.66
N ALA A 51 25.17 -2.16 -15.27
CA ALA A 51 25.35 -1.77 -13.86
C ALA A 51 24.08 -1.11 -13.28
N ILE A 52 23.40 -0.26 -14.06
CA ILE A 52 22.13 0.34 -13.67
C ILE A 52 21.05 -0.73 -13.55
N ALA A 53 20.97 -1.68 -14.49
CA ALA A 53 20.03 -2.80 -14.40
C ALA A 53 20.24 -3.61 -13.11
N LEU A 54 21.50 -3.89 -12.74
CA LEU A 54 21.83 -4.57 -11.48
C LEU A 54 21.41 -3.75 -10.26
N MET A 55 21.64 -2.44 -10.25
CA MET A 55 21.19 -1.53 -9.19
C MET A 55 19.66 -1.54 -9.03
N ILE A 56 18.91 -1.56 -10.14
CA ILE A 56 17.44 -1.66 -10.13
C ILE A 56 17.00 -2.99 -9.50
N VAL A 57 17.66 -4.10 -9.87
CA VAL A 57 17.38 -5.43 -9.30
C VAL A 57 17.68 -5.43 -7.80
N PHE A 58 18.81 -4.90 -7.37
CA PHE A 58 19.21 -4.86 -5.97
C PHE A 58 18.24 -4.02 -5.13
N ALA A 59 17.87 -2.83 -5.61
CA ALA A 59 16.84 -2.01 -4.98
C ALA A 59 15.49 -2.73 -4.91
N GLY A 60 15.11 -3.43 -5.99
CA GLY A 60 13.92 -4.27 -6.05
C GLY A 60 13.91 -5.38 -5.02
N LEU A 61 15.05 -6.06 -4.82
CA LEU A 61 15.22 -7.11 -3.81
C LEU A 61 15.12 -6.56 -2.38
N ILE A 62 15.67 -5.37 -2.11
CA ILE A 62 15.51 -4.70 -0.81
C ILE A 62 14.03 -4.38 -0.55
N CYS A 63 13.33 -3.82 -1.55
CA CYS A 63 11.90 -3.55 -1.45
C CYS A 63 11.10 -4.84 -1.21
N LEU A 64 11.42 -5.91 -1.93
CA LEU A 64 10.80 -7.22 -1.75
C LEU A 64 11.04 -7.77 -0.34
N GLY A 65 12.29 -7.71 0.15
CA GLY A 65 12.64 -8.11 1.51
C GLY A 65 11.85 -7.35 2.56
N ARG A 66 11.66 -6.04 2.38
CA ARG A 66 10.83 -5.20 3.25
C ARG A 66 9.36 -5.63 3.24
N VAL A 67 8.79 -5.88 2.06
CA VAL A 67 7.40 -6.36 1.91
C VAL A 67 7.22 -7.71 2.61
N LEU A 68 8.16 -8.64 2.43
CA LEU A 68 8.13 -9.95 3.08
C LEU A 68 8.31 -9.86 4.60
N TYR A 69 9.16 -8.95 5.08
CA TYR A 69 9.36 -8.71 6.50
C TYR A 69 8.08 -8.22 7.18
N ILE A 70 7.41 -7.23 6.59
CA ILE A 70 6.12 -6.71 7.11
C ILE A 70 5.08 -7.84 7.11
N LYS A 71 4.96 -8.58 5.99
CA LYS A 71 4.08 -9.75 5.90
C LYS A 71 4.35 -10.75 7.02
N TYR A 72 5.60 -11.12 7.24
CA TYR A 72 5.98 -12.12 8.24
C TYR A 72 5.67 -11.64 9.67
N ARG A 73 6.02 -10.39 9.99
CA ARG A 73 5.74 -9.75 11.28
C ARG A 73 4.23 -9.80 11.59
N ASP A 74 3.43 -9.31 10.67
CA ASP A 74 1.98 -9.15 10.85
C ASP A 74 1.28 -10.51 10.88
N LEU A 75 1.70 -11.44 10.03
CA LEU A 75 1.18 -12.81 10.02
C LEU A 75 1.51 -13.56 11.30
N ASN A 76 2.75 -13.44 11.80
CA ASN A 76 3.16 -14.09 13.04
C ASN A 76 2.38 -13.55 14.24
N MET A 77 2.12 -12.24 14.27
CA MET A 77 1.26 -11.60 15.28
C MET A 77 -0.17 -12.17 15.26
N LEU A 78 -0.80 -12.24 14.07
CA LEU A 78 -2.14 -12.81 13.92
C LEU A 78 -2.20 -14.29 14.32
N ILE A 79 -1.15 -15.08 14.00
CA ILE A 79 -1.08 -16.49 14.37
C ILE A 79 -0.93 -16.66 15.88
N GLN A 80 -0.06 -15.87 16.53
CA GLN A 80 0.12 -15.93 17.98
C GLN A 80 -1.18 -15.61 18.71
N MET A 81 -1.90 -14.58 18.28
CA MET A 81 -3.21 -14.22 18.86
C MET A 81 -4.28 -15.28 18.59
N GLY A 82 -4.35 -15.79 17.36
CA GLY A 82 -5.30 -16.86 17.03
C GLY A 82 -5.07 -18.16 17.81
N ARG A 83 -3.91 -18.33 18.47
CA ARG A 83 -3.65 -19.44 19.41
C ARG A 83 -4.09 -19.13 20.85
N LEU A 84 -4.18 -17.86 21.22
CA LEU A 84 -4.65 -17.44 22.54
C LEU A 84 -6.18 -17.57 22.68
N PHE A 85 -6.91 -17.39 21.58
CA PHE A 85 -8.37 -17.53 21.60
C PHE A 85 -8.80 -19.00 21.80
N PRO A 86 -9.53 -19.31 22.88
CA PRO A 86 -10.06 -20.64 23.13
C PRO A 86 -11.19 -20.99 22.17
N ASN A 87 -11.46 -22.28 22.00
CA ASN A 87 -12.43 -22.78 21.01
C ASN A 87 -13.88 -22.77 21.51
N SER A 88 -14.13 -22.40 22.77
CA SER A 88 -15.46 -22.41 23.38
C SER A 88 -15.71 -21.20 24.28
N GLU A 89 -16.97 -20.75 24.32
CA GLU A 89 -17.44 -19.62 25.14
C GLU A 89 -17.16 -19.81 26.64
N ARG A 90 -17.32 -21.05 27.14
CA ARG A 90 -17.08 -21.38 28.56
C ARG A 90 -15.60 -21.33 28.93
N GLU A 91 -14.75 -21.82 28.03
CA GLU A 91 -13.30 -21.77 28.23
C GLU A 91 -12.79 -20.33 28.16
N PHE A 92 -13.37 -19.52 27.27
CA PHE A 92 -13.13 -18.07 27.23
C PHE A 92 -13.50 -17.42 28.57
N ALA A 93 -14.69 -17.72 29.10
CA ALA A 93 -15.15 -17.10 30.33
C ALA A 93 -14.28 -17.42 31.54
N ASN A 94 -13.81 -18.67 31.66
CA ASN A 94 -12.95 -19.12 32.76
C ASN A 94 -11.52 -18.57 32.67
N ARG A 95 -11.03 -18.29 31.45
CA ARG A 95 -9.63 -17.86 31.21
C ARG A 95 -9.50 -16.36 30.95
N TYR A 96 -10.61 -15.62 30.97
CA TYR A 96 -10.66 -14.20 30.61
C TYR A 96 -9.60 -13.31 31.30
N PRO A 97 -9.37 -13.38 32.64
CA PRO A 97 -8.39 -12.50 33.30
C PRO A 97 -6.95 -12.74 32.83
N HIS A 98 -6.60 -14.01 32.57
CA HIS A 98 -5.29 -14.36 32.04
C HIS A 98 -5.16 -14.03 30.55
N PHE A 99 -6.25 -14.19 29.80
CA PHE A 99 -6.34 -13.87 28.39
C PHE A 99 -6.14 -12.36 28.14
N GLU A 100 -6.79 -11.50 28.93
CA GLU A 100 -6.66 -10.05 28.84
C GLU A 100 -5.22 -9.60 29.06
N ALA A 101 -4.54 -10.15 30.08
CA ALA A 101 -3.15 -9.84 30.37
C ALA A 101 -2.19 -10.24 29.23
N GLU A 102 -2.44 -11.33 28.51
CA GLU A 102 -1.66 -11.73 27.33
C GLU A 102 -1.98 -10.85 26.11
N MET A 103 -3.23 -10.45 25.90
CA MET A 103 -3.63 -9.57 24.80
C MET A 103 -3.05 -8.16 24.94
N LEU A 104 -2.93 -7.64 26.16
CA LEU A 104 -2.32 -6.34 26.43
C LEU A 104 -0.83 -6.26 26.08
N LYS A 105 -0.13 -7.40 25.95
CA LYS A 105 1.28 -7.42 25.52
C LYS A 105 1.47 -7.06 24.04
N PHE A 106 0.40 -7.06 23.26
CA PHE A 106 0.44 -6.77 21.83
C PHE A 106 -0.06 -5.36 21.53
N PRO A 107 0.82 -4.35 21.39
CA PRO A 107 0.42 -2.93 21.34
C PRO A 107 -0.42 -2.56 20.11
N VAL A 108 -0.20 -3.22 18.97
CA VAL A 108 -0.97 -2.96 17.73
C VAL A 108 -2.43 -3.39 17.88
N MET A 109 -2.69 -4.42 18.70
CA MET A 109 -4.02 -5.02 18.85
C MET A 109 -4.70 -4.62 20.14
N SER A 110 -3.96 -4.18 21.16
CA SER A 110 -4.51 -3.80 22.47
C SER A 110 -5.58 -2.72 22.35
N ARG A 111 -5.42 -1.77 21.43
CA ARG A 111 -6.41 -0.74 21.15
C ARG A 111 -7.70 -1.32 20.59
N ALA A 112 -7.62 -2.12 19.53
CA ALA A 112 -8.80 -2.75 18.92
C ALA A 112 -9.47 -3.73 19.90
N TRP A 113 -8.69 -4.40 20.74
CA TRP A 113 -9.18 -5.25 21.81
C TRP A 113 -9.93 -4.46 22.89
N PHE A 114 -9.41 -3.32 23.32
CA PHE A 114 -10.07 -2.46 24.30
C PHE A 114 -11.40 -1.91 23.77
N GLU A 115 -11.42 -1.39 22.53
CA GLU A 115 -12.64 -0.94 21.85
C GLU A 115 -13.68 -2.07 21.72
N PHE A 116 -13.24 -3.30 21.45
CA PHE A 116 -14.12 -4.48 21.44
C PHE A 116 -14.64 -4.86 22.83
N CYS A 117 -13.81 -4.73 23.87
CA CYS A 117 -14.21 -5.01 25.26
C CYS A 117 -15.23 -4.00 25.78
N GLU A 118 -15.23 -2.76 25.31
CA GLU A 118 -16.26 -1.77 25.66
C GLU A 118 -17.67 -2.19 25.22
N THR A 119 -17.79 -3.01 24.17
CA THR A 119 -19.09 -3.49 23.66
C THR A 119 -19.50 -4.85 24.23
N LEU A 120 -18.67 -5.41 25.10
CA LEU A 120 -18.85 -6.70 25.73
C LEU A 120 -19.83 -6.60 26.90
N VAL A 121 -20.89 -7.40 26.87
CA VAL A 121 -21.83 -7.53 27.98
C VAL A 121 -21.32 -8.62 28.92
N LEU A 122 -20.95 -8.20 30.14
CA LEU A 122 -20.47 -9.09 31.18
C LEU A 122 -21.58 -10.09 31.59
N PRO A 123 -21.24 -11.37 31.80
CA PRO A 123 -22.21 -12.35 32.28
C PRO A 123 -22.69 -12.00 33.69
N ASP A 124 -23.95 -12.34 34.00
CA ASP A 124 -24.49 -12.21 35.35
C ASP A 124 -23.64 -13.04 36.33
N PRO A 125 -23.09 -12.44 37.41
CA PRO A 125 -22.26 -13.15 38.38
C PRO A 125 -22.99 -14.31 39.09
N ARG A 126 -24.32 -14.37 39.00
CA ARG A 126 -25.15 -15.44 39.60
C ARG A 126 -25.46 -16.59 38.64
N ALA A 127 -25.08 -16.50 37.36
CA ALA A 127 -25.38 -17.53 36.37
C ALA A 127 -24.45 -18.74 36.48
N THR A 128 -25.01 -19.95 36.46
CA THR A 128 -24.26 -21.23 36.50
C THR A 128 -23.31 -21.42 35.30
N ASN A 129 -23.56 -20.71 34.19
CA ASN A 129 -22.70 -20.69 33.00
C ASN A 129 -22.49 -19.24 32.54
N PRO A 130 -21.41 -18.56 32.98
CA PRO A 130 -21.10 -17.22 32.52
C PRO A 130 -20.74 -17.28 31.03
N ILE A 131 -21.56 -16.66 30.19
CA ILE A 131 -21.32 -16.51 28.75
C ILE A 131 -21.15 -15.03 28.46
N PHE A 132 -19.98 -14.67 27.92
CA PHE A 132 -19.72 -13.34 27.41
C PHE A 132 -20.52 -13.11 26.14
N LYS A 133 -21.16 -11.94 26.05
CA LYS A 133 -21.97 -11.58 24.89
C LYS A 133 -21.48 -10.29 24.26
N ASN A 134 -21.67 -10.11 22.96
CA ASN A 134 -21.32 -8.86 22.29
C ASN A 134 -22.51 -8.32 21.49
N THR A 135 -22.61 -7.00 21.46
CA THR A 135 -23.61 -6.24 20.70
C THR A 135 -23.10 -5.81 19.32
N ILE A 136 -21.78 -5.83 19.11
CA ILE A 136 -21.13 -5.49 17.83
C ILE A 136 -20.24 -6.65 17.39
N ARG A 137 -20.21 -6.91 16.09
CA ARG A 137 -19.39 -7.99 15.51
C ARG A 137 -17.89 -7.66 15.60
N PRO A 138 -17.01 -8.66 15.83
CA PRO A 138 -15.57 -8.44 15.94
C PRO A 138 -14.96 -7.88 14.66
N HIS A 139 -15.50 -8.23 13.49
CA HIS A 139 -15.06 -7.67 12.20
C HIS A 139 -14.98 -6.15 12.22
N VAL A 140 -15.86 -5.41 12.92
CA VAL A 140 -15.85 -3.94 12.91
C VAL A 140 -14.56 -3.36 13.52
N PHE A 141 -14.00 -4.03 14.52
CA PHE A 141 -12.81 -3.60 15.24
C PHE A 141 -11.53 -4.21 14.65
N PHE A 142 -11.58 -5.49 14.28
CA PHE A 142 -10.45 -6.25 13.76
C PHE A 142 -10.43 -6.20 12.23
N ASN A 143 -10.11 -5.01 11.69
CA ASN A 143 -9.92 -4.77 10.26
C ASN A 143 -8.49 -4.29 9.96
N VAL A 144 -8.03 -4.57 8.74
CA VAL A 144 -6.71 -4.15 8.20
C VAL A 144 -6.49 -2.65 8.42
N ASP A 145 -7.50 -1.83 8.08
CA ASP A 145 -7.43 -0.37 8.18
C ASP A 145 -7.30 0.14 9.62
N ARG A 146 -8.01 -0.47 10.57
CA ARG A 146 -8.00 -0.06 11.99
C ARG A 146 -6.80 -0.56 12.76
N LEU A 147 -6.26 -1.70 12.35
CA LEU A 147 -5.12 -2.33 13.00
C LEU A 147 -3.78 -1.76 12.51
N GLU A 148 -3.80 -0.87 11.50
CA GLU A 148 -2.59 -0.37 10.83
C GLU A 148 -1.66 -1.52 10.37
N ILE A 149 -2.27 -2.69 10.13
CA ILE A 149 -1.62 -3.90 9.65
C ILE A 149 -1.82 -3.93 8.15
N GLY A 150 -0.77 -4.22 7.37
CA GLY A 150 -0.91 -4.28 5.93
C GLY A 150 0.22 -3.61 5.18
N ILE A 151 0.08 -3.59 3.86
CA ILE A 151 1.16 -3.23 2.95
C ILE A 151 0.73 -2.04 2.07
N ASP A 152 -0.23 -1.25 2.55
CA ASP A 152 -0.80 -0.10 1.83
C ASP A 152 0.26 0.92 1.42
N ALA A 153 1.21 1.20 2.31
CA ALA A 153 2.32 2.10 2.06
C ALA A 153 3.28 1.63 0.95
N GLN A 154 3.25 0.35 0.57
CA GLN A 154 4.13 -0.21 -0.47
C GLN A 154 3.39 -0.50 -1.79
N LYS A 155 2.05 -0.30 -1.84
CA LYS A 155 1.24 -0.41 -3.06
C LYS A 155 1.74 0.40 -4.27
N PRO A 156 2.28 1.62 -4.12
CA PRO A 156 2.78 2.37 -5.28
C PRO A 156 4.15 1.90 -5.77
N LEU A 157 4.91 1.12 -5.00
CA LEU A 157 6.29 0.74 -5.35
C LEU A 157 6.44 0.03 -6.70
N PRO A 158 5.64 -1.00 -7.03
CA PRO A 158 5.80 -1.67 -8.32
C PRO A 158 5.68 -0.67 -9.48
N ARG A 159 4.68 0.21 -9.44
CA ARG A 159 4.43 1.19 -10.51
C ARG A 159 5.62 2.12 -10.73
N LEU A 160 6.33 2.50 -9.65
CA LEU A 160 7.54 3.30 -9.73
C LEU A 160 8.68 2.56 -10.45
N PHE A 161 8.87 1.26 -10.18
CA PHE A 161 9.87 0.46 -10.87
C PHE A 161 9.59 0.35 -12.37
N GLY A 162 8.34 0.11 -12.76
CA GLY A 162 7.94 0.08 -14.17
C GLY A 162 8.22 1.41 -14.89
N GLY A 163 7.93 2.54 -14.23
CA GLY A 163 8.24 3.87 -14.78
C GLY A 163 9.74 4.16 -14.84
N MET A 164 10.50 3.74 -13.83
CA MET A 164 11.95 3.97 -13.75
C MET A 164 12.70 3.28 -14.89
N GLY A 165 12.36 2.03 -15.24
CA GLY A 165 12.98 1.33 -16.37
C GLY A 165 12.68 2.00 -17.72
N LEU A 166 11.46 2.51 -17.90
CA LEU A 166 11.09 3.26 -19.10
C LEU A 166 11.89 4.56 -19.20
N LEU A 167 12.01 5.32 -18.11
CA LEU A 167 12.79 6.56 -18.08
C LEU A 167 14.26 6.30 -18.42
N VAL A 168 14.87 5.30 -17.80
CA VAL A 168 16.27 4.91 -18.08
C VAL A 168 16.47 4.63 -19.58
N THR A 169 15.53 3.94 -20.21
CA THR A 169 15.59 3.62 -21.65
C THR A 169 15.52 4.85 -22.52
N LEU A 170 14.60 5.78 -22.21
CA LEU A 170 14.48 7.04 -22.92
C LEU A 170 15.76 7.88 -22.81
N PHE A 171 16.35 7.95 -21.62
CA PHE A 171 17.63 8.65 -21.42
C PHE A 171 18.77 7.98 -22.19
N SER A 172 18.84 6.65 -22.14
CA SER A 172 19.87 5.88 -22.83
C SER A 172 19.82 6.07 -24.35
N LEU A 173 18.62 5.98 -24.93
CA LEU A 173 18.43 6.23 -26.36
C LEU A 173 18.77 7.69 -26.72
N SER A 174 18.37 8.66 -25.89
CA SER A 174 18.71 10.06 -26.13
C SER A 174 20.22 10.32 -26.10
N ALA A 175 20.95 9.64 -25.21
CA ALA A 175 22.40 9.73 -25.13
C ALA A 175 23.07 9.15 -26.39
N ALA A 176 22.60 7.99 -26.85
CA ALA A 176 23.08 7.32 -28.06
C ALA A 176 22.95 8.20 -29.32
N LEU A 177 21.81 8.89 -29.46
CA LEU A 177 21.58 9.77 -30.61
C LEU A 177 22.51 10.98 -30.60
N VAL A 178 22.76 11.58 -29.43
CA VAL A 178 23.68 12.71 -29.30
C VAL A 178 25.10 12.29 -29.64
N GLU A 179 25.57 11.16 -29.08
CA GLU A 179 26.91 10.65 -29.35
C GLU A 179 27.13 10.33 -30.82
N GLY A 180 26.18 9.65 -31.46
CA GLY A 180 26.35 9.32 -32.86
C GLY A 180 26.17 10.53 -33.81
N ALA A 181 25.44 11.58 -33.41
CA ALA A 181 25.45 12.86 -34.13
C ALA A 181 26.83 13.54 -34.08
N ASP A 182 27.52 13.49 -32.92
CA ASP A 182 28.88 14.00 -32.77
C ASP A 182 29.87 13.21 -33.66
N VAL A 183 29.72 11.89 -33.75
CA VAL A 183 30.54 11.04 -34.63
C VAL A 183 30.35 11.41 -36.10
N ILE A 184 29.10 11.51 -36.58
CA ILE A 184 28.81 11.89 -37.99
C ILE A 184 29.39 13.27 -38.32
N ALA A 185 29.31 14.22 -37.40
CA ALA A 185 29.88 15.56 -37.57
C ALA A 185 31.42 15.54 -37.66
N ALA A 186 32.08 14.59 -36.98
CA ALA A 186 33.54 14.48 -36.96
C ALA A 186 34.13 13.73 -38.17
N THR A 187 33.48 12.66 -38.65
CA THR A 187 34.05 11.75 -39.66
C THR A 187 33.42 11.83 -41.05
N GLY A 188 32.34 12.59 -41.24
CA GLY A 188 31.68 12.75 -42.54
C GLY A 188 30.90 11.50 -43.00
N ALA A 189 30.39 11.52 -44.24
CA ALA A 189 29.41 10.56 -44.76
C ALA A 189 29.90 9.09 -44.86
N GLU A 190 31.21 8.85 -44.81
CA GLU A 190 31.78 7.49 -44.86
C GLU A 190 31.59 6.70 -43.54
N ALA A 191 31.25 7.37 -42.44
CA ALA A 191 31.02 6.75 -41.13
C ALA A 191 29.59 6.23 -40.90
N SER A 192 28.73 6.26 -41.92
CA SER A 192 27.32 5.88 -41.77
C SER A 192 27.10 4.41 -41.40
N SER A 193 27.99 3.50 -41.84
CA SER A 193 27.91 2.07 -41.50
C SER A 193 28.24 1.82 -40.03
N ASP A 194 29.29 2.46 -39.53
CA ASP A 194 29.76 2.31 -38.15
C ASP A 194 28.76 2.92 -37.15
N PHE A 195 28.15 4.05 -37.51
CA PHE A 195 27.05 4.64 -36.73
C PHE A 195 25.86 3.69 -36.64
N MET A 196 25.46 3.02 -37.73
CA MET A 196 24.34 2.08 -37.71
C MET A 196 24.62 0.87 -36.81
N HIS A 197 25.84 0.33 -36.85
CA HIS A 197 26.26 -0.75 -35.95
C HIS A 197 26.29 -0.30 -34.49
N HIS A 198 26.77 0.91 -34.20
CA HIS A 198 26.79 1.48 -32.86
C HIS A 198 25.38 1.67 -32.30
N ILE A 199 24.46 2.27 -33.06
CA ILE A 199 23.07 2.46 -32.62
C ILE A 199 22.37 1.13 -32.36
N MET A 200 22.58 0.12 -33.21
CA MET A 200 22.01 -1.21 -32.98
C MET A 200 22.55 -1.85 -31.69
N GLY A 201 23.84 -1.69 -31.41
CA GLY A 201 24.47 -2.15 -30.16
C GLY A 201 23.87 -1.47 -28.94
N VAL A 202 23.76 -0.14 -28.96
CA VAL A 202 23.19 0.61 -27.85
C VAL A 202 21.72 0.26 -27.64
N ILE A 203 20.92 0.12 -28.71
CA ILE A 203 19.52 -0.31 -28.60
C ILE A 203 19.42 -1.65 -27.88
N SER A 204 20.26 -2.63 -28.22
CA SER A 204 20.29 -3.93 -27.54
C SER A 204 20.60 -3.78 -26.04
N GLU A 205 21.56 -2.93 -25.68
CA GLU A 205 21.93 -2.69 -24.28
C GLU A 205 20.85 -1.94 -23.49
N THR A 206 20.08 -1.06 -24.14
CA THR A 206 18.95 -0.36 -23.51
C THR A 206 17.80 -1.29 -23.12
N LEU A 207 17.78 -2.52 -23.61
CA LEU A 207 16.76 -3.51 -23.22
C LEU A 207 16.99 -4.06 -21.81
N TYR A 208 18.23 -4.13 -21.32
CA TYR A 208 18.52 -4.73 -20.01
C TYR A 208 17.80 -4.03 -18.85
N PRO A 209 17.84 -2.68 -18.72
CA PRO A 209 17.13 -1.99 -17.64
C PRO A 209 15.61 -2.16 -17.69
N VAL A 210 15.00 -2.21 -18.89
CA VAL A 210 13.56 -2.46 -19.05
C VAL A 210 13.20 -3.83 -18.55
N VAL A 211 13.89 -4.87 -19.03
CA VAL A 211 13.61 -6.26 -18.65
C VAL A 211 13.80 -6.44 -17.14
N ALA A 212 14.88 -5.90 -16.58
CA ALA A 212 15.13 -5.93 -15.14
C ALA A 212 14.01 -5.24 -14.33
N SER A 213 13.60 -4.04 -14.75
CA SER A 213 12.54 -3.28 -14.07
C SER A 213 11.18 -3.99 -14.13
N LEU A 214 10.85 -4.59 -15.28
CA LEU A 214 9.60 -5.31 -15.50
C LEU A 214 9.55 -6.60 -14.68
N PHE A 215 10.68 -7.29 -14.59
CA PHE A 215 10.81 -8.49 -13.76
C PHE A 215 10.57 -8.19 -12.28
N ILE A 216 11.22 -7.15 -11.75
CA ILE A 216 11.01 -6.67 -10.37
C ILE A 216 9.58 -6.19 -10.16
N TYR A 217 9.01 -5.44 -11.12
CA TYR A 217 7.62 -4.99 -11.09
C TYR A 217 6.65 -6.16 -10.92
N LEU A 218 6.80 -7.20 -11.73
CA LEU A 218 5.95 -8.39 -11.68
C LEU A 218 6.06 -9.08 -10.31
N ILE A 219 7.29 -9.32 -9.85
CA ILE A 219 7.54 -9.99 -8.56
C ILE A 219 6.92 -9.19 -7.40
N LEU A 220 7.15 -7.87 -7.34
CA LEU A 220 6.57 -7.03 -6.30
C LEU A 220 5.05 -7.02 -6.35
N THR A 221 4.44 -6.94 -7.54
CA THR A 221 2.99 -6.96 -7.70
C THR A 221 2.38 -8.26 -7.18
N VAL A 222 2.95 -9.40 -7.56
CA VAL A 222 2.50 -10.72 -7.09
C VAL A 222 2.71 -10.87 -5.57
N ALA A 223 3.85 -10.41 -5.05
CA ALA A 223 4.16 -10.47 -3.63
C ALA A 223 3.17 -9.65 -2.79
N LEU A 224 2.81 -8.45 -3.25
CA LEU A 224 1.80 -7.60 -2.60
C LEU A 224 0.43 -8.27 -2.59
N TRP A 225 -0.04 -8.72 -3.75
CA TRP A 225 -1.34 -9.37 -3.88
C TRP A 225 -1.46 -10.62 -3.01
N GLN A 226 -0.43 -11.48 -3.00
CA GLN A 226 -0.42 -12.67 -2.16
C GLN A 226 -0.41 -12.32 -0.67
N SER A 227 0.30 -11.26 -0.29
CA SER A 227 0.40 -10.85 1.11
C SER A 227 -0.92 -10.29 1.63
N GLU A 228 -1.60 -9.43 0.86
CA GLU A 228 -2.94 -8.93 1.19
C GLU A 228 -3.94 -10.08 1.35
N LYS A 229 -3.96 -11.00 0.39
CA LYS A 229 -4.84 -12.18 0.46
C LYS A 229 -4.57 -13.03 1.70
N THR A 230 -3.29 -13.25 2.02
CA THR A 230 -2.89 -14.07 3.17
C THR A 230 -3.29 -13.40 4.49
N LEU A 231 -3.01 -12.10 4.63
CA LEU A 231 -3.37 -11.31 5.81
C LEU A 231 -4.89 -11.26 5.99
N GLY A 232 -5.64 -10.97 4.93
CA GLY A 232 -7.10 -10.93 4.97
C GLY A 232 -7.73 -12.27 5.38
N LEU A 233 -7.26 -13.39 4.82
CA LEU A 233 -7.74 -14.72 5.19
C LEU A 233 -7.46 -15.04 6.67
N ARG A 234 -6.29 -14.66 7.18
CA ARG A 234 -5.91 -14.94 8.57
C ARG A 234 -6.62 -14.04 9.56
N LEU A 235 -6.86 -12.79 9.18
CA LEU A 235 -7.68 -11.86 9.95
C LEU A 235 -9.14 -12.35 10.03
N ASN A 236 -9.71 -12.82 8.92
CA ASN A 236 -11.05 -13.41 8.91
C ASN A 236 -11.11 -14.66 9.80
N GLN A 237 -10.11 -15.55 9.72
CA GLN A 237 -10.03 -16.71 10.62
C GLN A 237 -9.91 -16.32 12.10
N LEU A 238 -9.23 -15.22 12.40
CA LEU A 238 -9.16 -14.67 13.75
C LEU A 238 -10.54 -14.17 14.17
N ASN A 239 -11.22 -13.39 13.32
CA ASN A 239 -12.57 -12.89 13.58
C ASN A 239 -13.58 -14.01 13.83
N ASP A 240 -13.55 -15.08 13.02
CA ASP A 240 -14.39 -16.27 13.22
C ASP A 240 -14.12 -16.95 14.56
N LYS A 241 -12.86 -16.96 15.03
CA LYS A 241 -12.51 -17.51 16.34
C LYS A 241 -13.02 -16.62 17.48
N ILE A 242 -12.91 -15.31 17.34
CA ILE A 242 -13.44 -14.35 18.32
C ILE A 242 -14.96 -14.49 18.42
N GLU A 243 -15.65 -14.58 17.28
CA GLU A 243 -17.10 -14.74 17.21
C GLU A 243 -17.59 -16.07 17.80
N ARG A 244 -16.81 -17.14 17.70
CA ARG A 244 -17.11 -18.42 18.40
C ARG A 244 -16.87 -18.35 19.91
N GLY A 245 -16.00 -17.45 20.37
CA GLY A 245 -15.70 -17.27 21.79
C GLY A 245 -16.69 -16.36 22.52
N VAL A 246 -17.43 -15.52 21.80
CA VAL A 246 -18.33 -14.51 22.36
C VAL A 246 -19.67 -14.55 21.65
N HIS A 247 -20.75 -14.74 22.40
CA HIS A 247 -22.09 -14.85 21.83
C HIS A 247 -22.59 -13.51 21.29
N PHE A 248 -22.76 -13.38 19.98
CA PHE A 248 -23.30 -12.17 19.37
C PHE A 248 -24.81 -12.07 19.63
N ILE A 249 -25.26 -10.98 20.26
CA ILE A 249 -26.67 -10.62 20.41
C ILE A 249 -26.99 -9.47 19.46
N THR A 250 -28.03 -9.64 18.65
CA THR A 250 -28.56 -8.56 17.81
C THR A 250 -29.37 -7.56 18.64
N GLN A 251 -29.45 -6.31 18.17
CA GLN A 251 -30.34 -5.31 18.77
C GLN A 251 -31.81 -5.76 18.79
N GLU A 252 -32.22 -6.55 17.79
CA GLU A 252 -33.56 -7.14 17.70
C GLU A 252 -33.82 -8.11 18.85
N ASP A 253 -32.89 -9.02 19.15
CA ASP A 253 -33.03 -9.98 20.25
C ASP A 253 -33.04 -9.28 21.63
N LEU A 254 -32.27 -8.19 21.79
CA LEU A 254 -32.35 -7.35 22.99
C LEU A 254 -33.72 -6.67 23.12
N THR A 255 -34.25 -6.13 22.02
CA THR A 255 -35.55 -5.46 22.02
C THR A 255 -36.67 -6.45 22.33
N GLN A 256 -36.63 -7.65 21.73
CA GLN A 256 -37.58 -8.73 22.01
C GLN A 256 -37.53 -9.17 23.47
N LYS A 257 -36.32 -9.33 24.04
CA LYS A 257 -36.17 -9.63 25.48
C LYS A 257 -36.74 -8.54 26.37
N SER A 258 -36.52 -7.27 26.02
CA SER A 258 -37.10 -6.13 26.76
C SER A 258 -38.63 -6.15 26.71
N LEU A 259 -39.23 -6.44 25.56
CA LEU A 259 -40.68 -6.55 25.41
C LEU A 259 -41.25 -7.68 26.28
N ILE A 260 -40.65 -8.87 26.21
CA ILE A 260 -41.06 -10.01 27.06
C ILE A 260 -40.95 -9.67 28.54
N LEU A 261 -39.89 -8.97 28.94
CA LEU A 261 -39.70 -8.58 30.34
C LEU A 261 -40.74 -7.55 30.80
N MET A 262 -41.09 -6.59 29.94
CA MET A 262 -42.16 -5.62 30.19
C MET A 262 -43.54 -6.28 30.28
N GLU A 263 -43.84 -7.25 29.41
CA GLU A 263 -45.07 -8.04 29.48
C GLU A 263 -45.16 -8.82 30.80
N ARG A 264 -44.08 -9.48 31.21
CA ARG A 264 -44.03 -10.18 32.52
C ARG A 264 -44.20 -9.23 33.69
N GLN A 265 -43.60 -8.03 33.65
CA GLN A 265 -43.79 -7.03 34.70
C GLN A 265 -45.24 -6.57 34.77
N LEU A 266 -45.90 -6.41 33.62
CA LEU A 266 -47.31 -6.06 33.56
C LEU A 266 -48.19 -7.18 34.14
N GLU A 267 -47.94 -8.44 33.81
CA GLU A 267 -48.66 -9.59 34.38
C GLU A 267 -48.57 -9.62 35.92
N VAL A 268 -47.36 -9.47 36.46
CA VAL A 268 -47.13 -9.42 37.93
C VAL A 268 -47.89 -8.26 38.58
N LEU A 269 -47.92 -7.09 37.95
CA LEU A 269 -48.67 -5.93 38.47
C LEU A 269 -50.18 -6.18 38.47
N LEU A 270 -50.72 -6.86 37.45
CA LEU A 270 -52.13 -7.22 37.39
C LEU A 270 -52.49 -8.24 38.47
N GLU A 271 -51.63 -9.23 38.73
CA GLU A 271 -51.81 -10.20 39.81
C GLU A 271 -51.80 -9.53 41.19
N VAL A 272 -50.82 -8.67 41.46
CA VAL A 272 -50.74 -7.92 42.72
C VAL A 272 -51.97 -7.01 42.89
N ARG A 273 -52.40 -6.35 41.82
CA ARG A 273 -53.63 -5.54 41.83
C ARG A 273 -54.85 -6.39 42.18
N ALA A 274 -55.00 -7.55 41.56
CA ALA A 274 -56.12 -8.46 41.81
C ALA A 274 -56.13 -8.98 43.26
N ALA A 275 -54.96 -9.25 43.84
CA ALA A 275 -54.82 -9.64 45.23
C ALA A 275 -55.26 -8.51 46.19
N LEU A 276 -54.80 -7.27 45.95
CA LEU A 276 -55.20 -6.11 46.76
C LEU A 276 -56.71 -5.86 46.73
N THR A 277 -57.37 -6.04 45.58
CA THR A 277 -58.83 -5.89 45.46
C THR A 277 -59.65 -7.00 46.13
N ARG A 278 -59.03 -8.13 46.53
CA ARG A 278 -59.71 -9.20 47.28
C ARG A 278 -59.64 -9.03 48.80
N GLU A 279 -58.67 -8.27 49.29
CA GLU A 279 -58.49 -8.02 50.74
C GLU A 279 -59.24 -6.77 51.22
N SER A 280 -59.73 -5.92 50.30
CA SER A 280 -60.62 -4.78 50.57
C SER A 280 -62.09 -5.15 50.49
#